data_AF-A0A938AD07-F1
#
_entry.id   AF-A0A938AD07-F1
#
_cell.length_a   1.000
_cell.length_b   1.000
_cell.length_c   1.000
_cell.angle_alpha   90.00
_cell.angle_beta   90.00
_cell.angle_gamma   90.00
#
_symmetry.space_group_name_H-M   'P 1'
#
loop_
_entity.id
_entity.type
_entity.pdbx_description
1 polymer ?
#
loop_
_entity_poly.entity_id
_entity_poly.type
_entity_poly.pdbx_seq_one_letter_code
_entity_poly.pdbx_strand_id
1 'polypeptide(L)'
;MRERSKHKMRFAGAAFFAMRLINNLIPFSLIMWGQLRIGSGLASILNATTPLWTVVVAHWLTADERMDARKIAGVLVGVAGVAVMIGPLALAGLGGDVAAQLAVIGATLSYAFAGLYGRRFARLGVAPMVVAGGQVGATTVMLLPNVLLVDMPWTLSMPGPRTWAALAGLALLSTALAYVLYFRILAKAGATNVLLVTFLIPVSGVLMGVLVLDETLEPRQIAGVALIGLGLAAID
;
A
#
# COMPACT_ATOMS: atom_id res chain seq x y z
N MET A 1 21.91 -32.62 13.07
CA MET A 1 21.20 -32.08 11.87
C MET A 1 19.74 -31.64 12.13
N ARG A 2 18.94 -32.34 12.95
CA ARG A 2 17.52 -31.96 13.23
C ARG A 2 17.30 -30.64 13.99
N GLU A 3 18.22 -30.21 14.86
CA GLU A 3 18.09 -28.95 15.62
C GLU A 3 18.32 -27.69 14.78
N ARG A 4 19.28 -27.71 13.85
CA ARG A 4 19.50 -26.60 12.89
C ARG A 4 18.29 -26.38 11.97
N SER A 5 17.54 -27.43 11.65
CA SER A 5 16.31 -27.35 10.86
C SER A 5 15.16 -26.69 11.64
N LYS A 6 14.96 -27.07 12.92
CA LYS A 6 13.98 -26.41 13.80
C LYS A 6 14.30 -24.93 14.04
N HIS A 7 15.58 -24.56 14.19
CA HIS A 7 15.99 -23.17 14.32
C HIS A 7 15.69 -22.35 13.06
N LYS A 8 16.01 -22.86 11.87
CA LYS A 8 15.66 -22.21 10.58
C LYS A 8 14.15 -22.03 10.42
N MET A 9 13.34 -23.02 10.83
CA MET A 9 11.88 -22.98 10.70
C MET A 9 11.23 -22.00 11.70
N ARG A 10 11.76 -21.90 12.93
CA ARG A 10 11.32 -20.91 13.93
C ARG A 10 11.74 -19.48 13.55
N PHE A 11 12.96 -19.31 13.01
CA PHE A 11 13.43 -18.03 12.50
C PHE A 11 12.59 -17.57 11.30
N ALA A 12 12.29 -18.48 10.37
CA ALA A 12 11.38 -18.19 9.26
C ALA A 12 9.99 -17.77 9.75
N GLY A 13 9.41 -18.49 10.73
CA GLY A 13 8.10 -18.15 11.30
C GLY A 13 8.05 -16.78 11.97
N ALA A 14 9.05 -16.45 12.80
CA ALA A 14 9.14 -15.14 13.45
C ALA A 14 9.35 -14.01 12.43
N ALA A 15 10.15 -14.27 11.40
CA ALA A 15 10.45 -13.31 10.36
C ALA A 15 9.22 -13.09 9.43
N PHE A 16 8.43 -14.14 9.14
CA PHE A 16 7.13 -14.02 8.47
C PHE A 16 6.10 -13.26 9.32
N PHE A 17 6.07 -13.50 10.62
CA PHE A 17 5.19 -12.78 11.54
C PHE A 17 5.54 -11.29 11.60
N ALA A 18 6.83 -10.95 11.72
CA ALA A 18 7.31 -9.57 11.65
C ALA A 18 6.95 -8.90 10.31
N MET A 19 7.13 -9.61 9.20
CA MET A 19 6.72 -9.11 7.88
C MET A 19 5.21 -8.83 7.81
N ARG A 20 4.37 -9.73 8.36
CA ARG A 20 2.91 -9.52 8.40
C ARG A 20 2.51 -8.31 9.23
N LEU A 21 3.16 -8.10 10.37
CA LEU A 21 2.94 -6.94 11.24
C LEU A 21 3.27 -5.64 10.51
N ILE A 22 4.47 -5.55 9.95
CA ILE A 22 5.02 -4.32 9.38
C ILE A 22 4.39 -4.01 8.01
N ASN A 23 3.97 -5.03 7.25
CA ASN A 23 3.40 -4.86 5.92
C ASN A 23 1.87 -4.77 5.88
N ASN A 24 1.14 -5.20 6.92
CA ASN A 24 -0.34 -5.15 6.90
C ASN A 24 -0.91 -4.62 8.21
N LEU A 25 -0.66 -5.30 9.32
CA LEU A 25 -1.41 -5.06 10.55
C LEU A 25 -1.22 -3.62 11.05
N ILE A 26 0.03 -3.19 11.17
CA ILE A 26 0.39 -1.84 11.61
C ILE A 26 -0.13 -0.79 10.63
N PRO A 27 0.21 -0.84 9.31
CA PRO A 27 -0.21 0.20 8.39
C PRO A 27 -1.72 0.26 8.20
N PHE A 28 -2.43 -0.87 8.08
CA PHE A 28 -3.89 -0.84 7.93
C PHE A 28 -4.59 -0.30 9.17
N SER A 29 -4.15 -0.68 10.37
CA SER A 29 -4.76 -0.17 11.61
C SER A 29 -4.55 1.34 11.76
N LEU A 30 -3.33 1.82 11.49
CA LEU A 30 -2.99 3.24 11.54
C LEU A 30 -3.72 4.06 10.48
N ILE A 31 -3.81 3.55 9.24
CA ILE A 31 -4.51 4.23 8.14
C ILE A 31 -6.01 4.27 8.43
N MET A 32 -6.63 3.15 8.81
CA MET A 32 -8.05 3.13 9.15
C MET A 32 -8.36 4.11 10.29
N TRP A 33 -7.60 4.08 11.37
CA TRP A 33 -7.77 5.01 12.49
C TRP A 33 -7.56 6.46 12.08
N GLY A 34 -6.54 6.75 11.26
CA GLY A 34 -6.31 8.09 10.73
C GLY A 34 -7.47 8.57 9.84
N GLN A 35 -7.97 7.71 8.96
CA GLN A 35 -9.08 8.03 8.04
C GLN A 35 -10.42 8.26 8.74
N LEU A 36 -10.58 7.88 10.01
CA LEU A 36 -11.75 8.29 10.81
C LEU A 36 -11.75 9.79 11.13
N ARG A 37 -10.59 10.46 11.00
CA ARG A 37 -10.38 11.85 11.45
C ARG A 37 -9.87 12.78 10.36
N ILE A 38 -9.22 12.24 9.33
CA ILE A 38 -8.79 12.99 8.15
C ILE A 38 -9.49 12.47 6.89
N GLY A 39 -9.71 13.36 5.93
CA GLY A 39 -10.25 12.98 4.63
C GLY A 39 -9.37 11.98 3.88
N SER A 40 -9.99 11.10 3.10
CA SER A 40 -9.30 10.10 2.26
C SER A 40 -8.31 10.72 1.27
N GLY A 41 -8.58 11.93 0.76
CA GLY A 41 -7.67 12.68 -0.09
C GLY A 41 -6.34 12.99 0.62
N LEU A 42 -6.41 13.55 1.83
CA LEU A 42 -5.21 13.84 2.63
C LEU A 42 -4.46 12.55 3.01
N ALA A 43 -5.20 11.51 3.41
CA ALA A 43 -4.61 10.20 3.71
C ALA A 43 -3.87 9.60 2.50
N SER A 44 -4.42 9.72 1.29
CA SER A 44 -3.76 9.27 0.05
C SER A 44 -2.50 10.07 -0.28
N ILE A 45 -2.50 11.40 -0.09
CA ILE A 45 -1.30 12.23 -0.28
C ILE A 45 -0.20 11.80 0.69
N LEU A 46 -0.55 11.63 1.97
CA LEU A 46 0.39 11.15 2.99
C LEU A 46 0.89 9.74 2.64
N ASN A 47 0.02 8.85 2.18
CA ASN A 47 0.40 7.50 1.77
C ASN A 47 1.37 7.49 0.56
N ALA A 48 1.17 8.41 -0.39
CA ALA A 48 2.05 8.58 -1.53
C ALA A 48 3.49 9.00 -1.16
N THR A 49 3.76 9.39 0.09
CA THR A 49 5.13 9.62 0.58
C THR A 49 5.89 8.34 0.92
N THR A 50 5.28 7.16 0.84
CA THR A 50 5.93 5.86 1.11
C THR A 50 7.28 5.67 0.38
N PRO A 51 7.44 6.05 -0.90
CA PRO A 51 8.73 5.97 -1.59
C PRO A 51 9.82 6.84 -0.94
N LEU A 52 9.46 8.00 -0.36
CA LEU A 52 10.41 8.88 0.33
C LEU A 52 10.98 8.18 1.56
N TRP A 53 10.11 7.63 2.38
CA TRP A 53 10.50 6.85 3.55
C TRP A 53 11.29 5.60 3.16
N THR A 54 10.98 4.99 2.03
CA THR A 54 11.73 3.85 1.50
C THR A 54 13.16 4.24 1.14
N VAL A 55 13.37 5.37 0.46
CA VAL A 55 14.73 5.88 0.15
C VAL A 55 15.50 6.23 1.43
N VAL A 56 14.86 6.89 2.39
CA VAL A 56 15.47 7.25 3.69
C VAL A 56 15.87 6.00 4.46
N VAL A 57 14.97 5.02 4.62
CA VAL A 57 15.25 3.76 5.32
C VAL A 57 16.31 2.96 4.57
N ALA A 58 16.27 2.92 3.23
CA ALA A 58 17.25 2.22 2.42
C ALA A 58 18.67 2.78 2.58
N HIS A 59 18.82 4.10 2.68
CA HIS A 59 20.11 4.73 2.89
C HIS A 59 20.80 4.28 4.20
N TRP A 60 20.01 4.07 5.25
CA TRP A 60 20.52 3.65 6.55
C TRP A 60 20.67 2.13 6.71
N LEU A 61 19.80 1.33 6.07
CA LEU A 61 19.78 -0.13 6.25
C LEU A 61 20.49 -0.92 5.15
N THR A 62 20.84 -0.29 4.02
CA THR A 62 21.39 -0.98 2.85
C THR A 62 22.69 -0.32 2.40
N ALA A 63 23.73 -1.12 2.18
CA ALA A 63 25.02 -0.62 1.72
C ALA A 63 25.01 -0.21 0.22
N ASP A 64 24.12 -0.81 -0.58
CA ASP A 64 24.07 -0.65 -2.05
C ASP A 64 23.15 0.47 -2.55
N GLU A 65 22.17 0.92 -1.76
CA GLU A 65 21.22 1.97 -2.16
C GLU A 65 21.44 3.24 -1.33
N ARG A 66 22.39 4.08 -1.77
CA ARG A 66 22.61 5.40 -1.18
C ARG A 66 21.55 6.40 -1.62
N MET A 67 21.26 7.37 -0.75
CA MET A 67 20.46 8.54 -1.10
C MET A 67 21.13 9.28 -2.26
N ASP A 68 20.51 9.21 -3.43
CA ASP A 68 20.88 10.01 -4.60
C ASP A 68 19.94 11.21 -4.68
N ALA A 69 20.49 12.40 -4.92
CA ALA A 69 19.73 13.62 -5.13
C ALA A 69 18.67 13.47 -6.23
N ARG A 70 18.95 12.66 -7.26
CA ARG A 70 17.99 12.33 -8.33
C ARG A 70 16.78 11.56 -7.80
N LYS A 71 17.01 10.53 -6.97
CA LYS A 71 15.93 9.75 -6.34
C LYS A 71 15.08 10.60 -5.41
N ILE A 72 15.70 11.48 -4.62
CA ILE A 72 14.97 12.39 -3.73
C ILE A 72 14.12 13.37 -4.56
N ALA A 73 14.71 13.99 -5.58
CA ALA A 73 13.99 14.90 -6.46
C ALA A 73 12.81 14.22 -7.15
N GLY A 74 13.03 13.03 -7.71
CA GLY A 74 11.97 12.27 -8.37
C GLY A 74 10.83 11.87 -7.43
N VAL A 75 11.13 11.46 -6.20
CA VAL A 75 10.11 11.19 -5.19
C VAL A 75 9.33 12.44 -4.81
N LEU A 76 10.00 13.57 -4.59
CA LEU A 76 9.33 14.84 -4.26
C LEU A 76 8.41 15.29 -5.39
N VAL A 77 8.85 15.15 -6.65
CA VAL A 77 8.03 15.43 -7.84
C VAL A 77 6.83 14.48 -7.91
N GLY A 78 7.01 13.20 -7.60
CA GLY A 78 5.91 12.24 -7.54
C GLY A 78 4.86 12.56 -6.46
N VAL A 79 5.30 12.92 -5.25
CA VAL A 79 4.42 13.35 -4.15
C VAL A 79 3.67 14.63 -4.53
N ALA A 80 4.36 15.60 -5.13
CA ALA A 80 3.73 16.82 -5.65
C ALA A 80 2.69 16.49 -6.73
N GLY A 81 2.96 15.54 -7.62
CA GLY A 81 2.01 15.05 -8.61
C GLY A 81 0.74 14.48 -7.99
N VAL A 82 0.86 13.69 -6.92
CA VAL A 82 -0.31 13.18 -6.17
C VAL A 82 -1.10 14.32 -5.52
N ALA A 83 -0.42 15.31 -4.92
CA ALA A 83 -1.08 16.47 -4.32
C ALA A 83 -1.85 17.30 -5.37
N VAL A 84 -1.28 17.49 -6.56
CA VAL A 84 -1.93 18.17 -7.69
C VAL A 84 -3.13 17.37 -8.22
N MET A 85 -2.97 16.05 -8.33
CA MET A 85 -4.02 15.15 -8.83
C MET A 85 -5.26 15.16 -7.93
N ILE A 86 -5.05 15.10 -6.61
CA ILE A 86 -6.13 15.08 -5.60
C ILE A 86 -6.69 16.50 -5.39
N GLY A 87 -5.85 17.52 -5.55
CA GLY A 87 -6.25 18.92 -5.55
C GLY A 87 -6.10 19.63 -4.19
N PRO A 88 -6.13 20.97 -4.19
CA PRO A 88 -5.80 21.79 -3.02
C PRO A 88 -6.80 21.64 -1.86
N LEU A 89 -8.05 21.24 -2.14
CA LEU A 89 -9.05 21.00 -1.08
C LEU A 89 -8.63 19.85 -0.15
N ALA A 90 -7.92 18.85 -0.66
CA ALA A 90 -7.43 17.75 0.17
C ALA A 90 -6.30 18.19 1.11
N LEU A 91 -5.62 19.29 0.82
CA LEU A 91 -4.61 19.89 1.68
C LEU A 91 -5.23 20.78 2.77
N ALA A 92 -6.51 21.13 2.68
CA ALA A 92 -7.18 22.00 3.65
C ALA A 92 -7.22 21.42 5.08
N GLY A 93 -7.09 20.09 5.22
CA GLY A 93 -7.02 19.41 6.52
C GLY A 93 -5.61 19.32 7.11
N LEU A 94 -4.56 19.78 6.43
CA LEU A 94 -3.18 19.75 6.93
C LEU A 94 -3.06 20.57 8.22
N GLY A 95 -2.37 19.99 9.23
CA GLY A 95 -2.22 20.63 10.54
C GLY A 95 -3.45 20.60 11.45
N GLY A 96 -4.61 20.10 10.98
CA GLY A 96 -5.82 19.94 11.81
C GLY A 96 -5.66 18.84 12.87
N ASP A 97 -5.81 17.57 12.47
CA ASP A 97 -5.55 16.42 13.35
C ASP A 97 -4.15 15.85 13.08
N VAL A 98 -3.17 16.45 13.76
CA VAL A 98 -1.75 16.07 13.64
C VAL A 98 -1.52 14.62 14.07
N ALA A 99 -2.28 14.10 15.05
CA ALA A 99 -2.14 12.72 15.49
C ALA A 99 -2.57 11.73 14.41
N ALA A 100 -3.67 12.01 13.72
CA ALA A 100 -4.12 11.21 12.58
C ALA A 100 -3.13 11.27 11.41
N GLN A 101 -2.56 12.44 11.12
CA GLN A 101 -1.56 12.61 10.07
C GLN A 101 -0.27 11.83 10.39
N LEU A 102 0.21 11.90 11.63
CA LEU A 102 1.36 11.14 12.11
C LEU A 102 1.08 9.63 12.08
N ALA A 103 -0.14 9.18 12.35
CA ALA A 103 -0.51 7.78 12.23
C ALA A 103 -0.36 7.29 10.78
N VAL A 104 -0.84 8.05 9.80
CA VAL A 104 -0.69 7.71 8.38
C VAL A 104 0.79 7.75 7.95
N ILE A 105 1.57 8.71 8.42
CA ILE A 105 3.03 8.73 8.17
C ILE A 105 3.74 7.54 8.84
N GLY A 106 3.31 7.14 10.03
CA GLY A 106 3.79 5.93 10.69
C GLY A 106 3.49 4.66 9.87
N ALA A 107 2.32 4.61 9.22
CA ALA A 107 1.95 3.53 8.32
C ALA A 107 2.84 3.48 7.08
N THR A 108 3.14 4.63 6.46
CA THR A 108 4.03 4.67 5.28
C THR A 108 5.47 4.30 5.62
N LEU A 109 5.95 4.71 6.80
CA LEU A 109 7.25 4.28 7.30
C LEU A 109 7.27 2.76 7.53
N SER A 110 6.20 2.19 8.08
CA SER A 110 6.04 0.74 8.21
C SER A 110 6.09 0.05 6.84
N TYR A 111 5.39 0.58 5.82
CA TYR A 111 5.47 0.05 4.46
C TYR A 111 6.89 0.11 3.87
N ALA A 112 7.64 1.18 4.12
CA ALA A 112 9.04 1.29 3.70
C ALA A 112 9.90 0.17 4.31
N PHE A 113 9.82 -0.05 5.63
CA PHE A 113 10.52 -1.15 6.29
C PHE A 113 10.09 -2.51 5.74
N ALA A 114 8.79 -2.71 5.51
CA ALA A 114 8.29 -3.94 4.91
C ALA A 114 8.84 -4.16 3.50
N GLY A 115 8.91 -3.14 2.66
CA GLY A 115 9.47 -3.23 1.31
C GLY A 115 10.93 -3.71 1.33
N LEU A 116 11.77 -3.10 2.18
CA LEU A 116 13.16 -3.50 2.35
C LEU A 116 13.32 -4.89 2.97
N TYR A 117 12.56 -5.19 4.01
CA TYR A 117 12.61 -6.49 4.68
C TYR A 117 12.11 -7.61 3.76
N GLY A 118 11.04 -7.35 2.99
CA GLY A 118 10.47 -8.25 1.99
C GLY A 118 11.46 -8.64 0.88
N ARG A 119 12.36 -7.73 0.47
CA ARG A 119 13.45 -8.05 -0.48
C ARG A 119 14.37 -9.18 0.03
N ARG A 120 14.55 -9.33 1.36
CA ARG A 120 15.30 -10.47 1.94
C ARG A 120 14.50 -11.78 1.88
N PHE A 121 13.18 -11.76 1.92
CA PHE A 121 12.34 -12.97 1.81
C PHE A 121 12.09 -13.42 0.38
N ALA A 122 12.10 -12.50 -0.58
CA ALA A 122 12.07 -12.88 -2.00
C ALA A 122 13.22 -13.85 -2.34
N ARG A 123 14.36 -13.75 -1.62
CA ARG A 123 15.50 -14.68 -1.73
C ARG A 123 15.30 -16.03 -1.04
N LEU A 124 14.25 -16.20 -0.23
CA LEU A 124 13.94 -17.44 0.52
C LEU A 124 12.95 -18.37 -0.21
N GLY A 125 12.49 -18.02 -1.42
CA GLY A 125 11.73 -18.92 -2.30
C GLY A 125 10.33 -19.30 -1.82
N VAL A 126 9.76 -18.57 -0.86
CA VAL A 126 8.42 -18.87 -0.32
C VAL A 126 7.36 -18.34 -1.27
N ALA A 127 6.43 -19.21 -1.66
CA ALA A 127 5.33 -18.90 -2.57
C ALA A 127 4.53 -17.68 -2.07
N PRO A 128 4.60 -16.53 -2.74
CA PRO A 128 3.99 -15.28 -2.26
C PRO A 128 2.47 -15.34 -2.08
N MET A 129 1.76 -16.21 -2.81
CA MET A 129 0.32 -16.49 -2.62
C MET A 129 0.00 -17.01 -1.22
N VAL A 130 0.85 -17.88 -0.66
CA VAL A 130 0.62 -18.45 0.68
C VAL A 130 0.83 -17.38 1.76
N VAL A 131 1.79 -16.48 1.52
CA VAL A 131 2.06 -15.34 2.40
C VAL A 131 0.88 -14.37 2.38
N ALA A 132 0.43 -13.95 1.19
CA ALA A 132 -0.69 -13.03 1.01
C ALA A 132 -2.00 -13.61 1.57
N GLY A 133 -2.35 -14.85 1.22
CA GLY A 133 -3.57 -15.50 1.72
C GLY A 133 -3.56 -15.66 3.25
N GLY A 134 -2.42 -16.07 3.81
CA GLY A 134 -2.28 -16.19 5.27
C GLY A 134 -2.19 -14.83 5.99
N GLN A 135 -1.77 -13.76 5.31
CA GLN A 135 -1.75 -12.40 5.86
C GLN A 135 -3.16 -11.81 5.88
N VAL A 136 -3.92 -11.92 4.78
CA VAL A 136 -5.33 -11.51 4.73
C VAL A 136 -6.15 -12.31 5.74
N GLY A 137 -6.00 -13.64 5.78
CA GLY A 137 -6.71 -14.48 6.75
C GLY A 137 -6.38 -14.17 8.21
N ALA A 138 -5.10 -13.97 8.53
CA ALA A 138 -4.69 -13.60 9.89
C ALA A 138 -5.20 -12.21 10.28
N THR A 139 -5.15 -11.24 9.36
CA THR A 139 -5.69 -9.88 9.58
C THR A 139 -7.21 -9.93 9.82
N THR A 140 -7.96 -10.75 9.08
CA THR A 140 -9.40 -10.95 9.32
C THR A 140 -9.68 -11.45 10.73
N VAL A 141 -8.91 -12.45 11.20
CA VAL A 141 -9.06 -12.99 12.56
C VAL A 141 -8.67 -11.98 13.64
N MET A 142 -7.65 -11.17 13.38
CA MET A 142 -7.20 -10.13 14.32
C MET A 142 -8.14 -8.93 14.42
N LEU A 143 -8.86 -8.60 13.34
CA LEU A 143 -9.83 -7.50 13.32
C LEU A 143 -11.19 -7.88 13.93
N LEU A 144 -11.52 -9.18 13.97
CA LEU A 144 -12.78 -9.69 14.50
C LEU A 144 -13.14 -9.15 15.91
N PRO A 145 -12.24 -9.17 16.91
CA PRO A 145 -12.54 -8.59 18.23
C PRO A 145 -12.85 -7.10 18.18
N ASN A 146 -12.15 -6.34 17.32
CA ASN A 146 -12.34 -4.90 17.20
C ASN A 146 -13.72 -4.58 16.58
N VAL A 147 -14.09 -5.30 15.52
CA VAL A 147 -15.41 -5.16 14.88
C VAL A 147 -16.53 -5.50 15.87
N LEU A 148 -16.37 -6.58 16.65
CA LEU A 148 -17.39 -6.99 17.62
C LEU A 148 -17.49 -5.99 18.79
N LEU A 149 -16.38 -5.47 19.30
CA LEU A 149 -16.37 -4.63 20.51
C LEU A 149 -16.63 -3.14 20.22
N VAL A 150 -16.22 -2.63 19.05
CA VAL A 150 -16.30 -1.21 18.71
C VAL A 150 -17.45 -0.93 17.75
N ASP A 151 -17.51 -1.62 16.62
CA ASP A 151 -18.52 -1.33 15.59
C ASP A 151 -19.89 -1.92 15.93
N MET A 152 -19.95 -2.92 16.81
CA MET A 152 -21.17 -3.57 17.31
C MET A 152 -22.20 -3.82 16.18
N PRO A 153 -21.86 -4.63 15.16
CA PRO A 153 -22.60 -4.70 13.90
C PRO A 153 -24.08 -5.10 14.06
N TRP A 154 -24.44 -5.76 15.16
CA TRP A 154 -25.82 -6.09 15.52
C TRP A 154 -26.69 -4.87 15.85
N THR A 155 -26.09 -3.69 16.06
CA THR A 155 -26.80 -2.42 16.24
C THR A 155 -26.99 -1.64 14.93
N LEU A 156 -26.35 -2.09 13.84
CA LEU A 156 -26.39 -1.45 12.54
C LEU A 156 -27.44 -2.07 11.64
N SER A 157 -28.02 -1.25 10.77
CA SER A 157 -28.96 -1.68 9.74
C SER A 157 -28.29 -2.65 8.76
N MET A 158 -28.98 -3.73 8.40
CA MET A 158 -28.44 -4.70 7.44
C MET A 158 -28.16 -4.02 6.09
N PRO A 159 -26.94 -4.13 5.52
CA PRO A 159 -26.61 -3.53 4.25
C PRO A 159 -27.49 -4.07 3.12
N GLY A 160 -27.85 -3.18 2.18
CA GLY A 160 -28.63 -3.57 1.02
C GLY A 160 -27.86 -4.48 0.04
N PRO A 161 -28.57 -5.10 -0.93
CA PRO A 161 -27.97 -6.00 -1.91
C PRO A 161 -26.83 -5.38 -2.73
N ARG A 162 -26.92 -4.06 -2.99
CA ARG A 162 -25.88 -3.31 -3.71
C ARG A 162 -24.55 -3.26 -2.95
N THR A 163 -24.58 -3.08 -1.63
CA THR A 163 -23.38 -3.04 -0.78
C THR A 163 -22.70 -4.40 -0.75
N TRP A 164 -23.48 -5.47 -0.66
CA TRP A 164 -22.97 -6.84 -0.75
C TRP A 164 -22.36 -7.16 -2.10
N ALA A 165 -22.99 -6.74 -3.20
CA ALA A 165 -22.44 -6.90 -4.54
C ALA A 165 -21.12 -6.13 -4.72
N ALA A 166 -21.04 -4.89 -4.21
CA ALA A 166 -19.81 -4.10 -4.22
C ALA A 166 -18.68 -4.76 -3.40
N LEU A 167 -19.00 -5.26 -2.20
CA LEU A 167 -18.06 -6.01 -1.36
C LEU A 167 -17.56 -7.28 -2.07
N ALA A 168 -18.45 -8.05 -2.69
CA ALA A 168 -18.10 -9.25 -3.44
C ALA A 168 -17.21 -8.92 -4.65
N GLY A 169 -17.54 -7.86 -5.40
CA GLY A 169 -16.72 -7.38 -6.51
C GLY A 169 -15.31 -6.98 -6.06
N LEU A 170 -15.21 -6.21 -4.98
CA LEU A 170 -13.93 -5.78 -4.41
C LEU A 170 -13.09 -6.98 -3.93
N ALA A 171 -13.71 -7.93 -3.24
CA ALA A 171 -13.01 -9.10 -2.70
C ALA A 171 -12.57 -10.08 -3.81
N LEU A 172 -13.44 -10.37 -4.78
CA LEU A 172 -13.17 -11.38 -5.80
C LEU A 172 -12.39 -10.83 -6.98
N LEU A 173 -12.84 -9.71 -7.56
CA LEU A 173 -12.23 -9.15 -8.78
C LEU A 173 -11.01 -8.30 -8.44
N SER A 174 -11.17 -7.32 -7.53
CA SER A 174 -10.08 -6.38 -7.24
C SER A 174 -8.98 -6.99 -6.37
N THR A 175 -9.29 -8.00 -5.56
CA THR A 175 -8.32 -8.59 -4.62
C THR A 175 -7.87 -9.99 -5.04
N ALA A 176 -8.77 -10.98 -5.02
CA ALA A 176 -8.39 -12.38 -5.26
C ALA A 176 -7.84 -12.61 -6.67
N LEU A 177 -8.56 -12.15 -7.71
CA LEU A 177 -8.14 -12.27 -9.10
C LEU A 177 -6.86 -11.46 -9.37
N ALA A 178 -6.78 -10.22 -8.88
CA ALA A 178 -5.59 -9.38 -9.02
C ALA A 178 -4.35 -10.03 -8.43
N TYR A 179 -4.43 -10.63 -7.24
CA TYR A 179 -3.31 -11.36 -6.63
C TYR A 179 -2.89 -12.57 -7.48
N VAL A 180 -3.86 -13.35 -7.98
CA VAL A 180 -3.56 -14.51 -8.83
C VAL A 180 -2.83 -14.07 -10.10
N LEU A 181 -3.29 -13.00 -10.75
CA LEU A 181 -2.66 -12.43 -11.94
C LEU A 181 -1.26 -11.89 -11.61
N TYR A 182 -1.12 -11.10 -10.55
CA TYR A 182 0.14 -10.54 -10.08
C TYR A 182 1.20 -11.63 -9.88
N PHE A 183 0.85 -12.71 -9.18
CA PHE A 183 1.78 -13.80 -8.93
C PHE A 183 2.07 -14.65 -10.17
N ARG A 184 1.10 -14.80 -11.09
CA ARG A 184 1.37 -15.42 -12.41
C ARG A 184 2.37 -14.61 -13.23
N ILE A 185 2.21 -13.29 -13.26
CA ILE A 185 3.12 -12.39 -13.98
C ILE A 185 4.50 -12.43 -13.32
N LEU A 186 4.57 -12.39 -11.99
CA LEU A 186 5.82 -12.51 -11.24
C LEU A 186 6.57 -13.81 -11.57
N ALA A 187 5.85 -14.93 -11.64
CA ALA A 187 6.43 -16.23 -11.94
C ALA A 187 6.89 -16.37 -13.40
N LYS A 188 6.22 -15.72 -14.36
CA LYS A 188 6.53 -15.84 -15.80
C LYS A 188 7.48 -14.77 -16.34
N ALA A 189 7.29 -13.52 -15.93
CA ALA A 189 7.96 -12.35 -16.49
C ALA A 189 9.06 -11.78 -15.57
N GLY A 190 9.16 -12.26 -14.33
CA GLY A 190 10.16 -11.82 -13.36
C GLY A 190 9.82 -10.50 -12.67
N ALA A 191 10.58 -10.18 -11.61
CA ALA A 191 10.29 -9.04 -10.73
C ALA A 191 10.34 -7.68 -11.43
N THR A 192 11.22 -7.51 -12.42
CA THR A 192 11.37 -6.25 -13.17
C THR A 192 10.11 -5.89 -13.96
N ASN A 193 9.49 -6.86 -14.63
CA ASN A 193 8.27 -6.60 -15.41
C ASN A 193 7.04 -6.36 -14.52
N VAL A 194 7.04 -6.93 -13.31
CA VAL A 194 6.00 -6.67 -12.30
C VAL A 194 6.08 -5.24 -11.77
N LEU A 195 7.27 -4.64 -11.68
CA LEU A 195 7.44 -3.25 -11.26
C LEU A 195 6.79 -2.27 -12.25
N LEU A 196 6.70 -2.61 -13.55
CA LEU A 196 5.97 -1.79 -14.53
C LEU A 196 4.47 -1.69 -14.24
N VAL A 197 3.88 -2.71 -13.61
CA VAL A 197 2.45 -2.69 -13.22
C VAL A 197 2.18 -1.55 -12.25
N THR A 198 3.12 -1.25 -11.34
CA THR A 198 3.01 -0.15 -10.38
C THR A 198 2.85 1.21 -11.07
N PHE A 199 3.46 1.38 -12.24
CA PHE A 199 3.34 2.62 -13.04
C PHE A 199 2.06 2.68 -13.87
N LEU A 200 1.44 1.53 -14.11
CA LEU A 200 0.15 1.44 -14.76
C LEU A 200 -1.01 1.80 -13.83
N ILE A 201 -0.82 1.74 -12.51
CA ILE A 201 -1.88 1.97 -11.50
C ILE A 201 -2.53 3.35 -11.65
N PRO A 202 -1.79 4.48 -11.68
CA PRO A 202 -2.41 5.80 -11.78
C PRO A 202 -3.14 5.99 -13.11
N VAL A 203 -2.54 5.52 -14.21
CA VAL A 203 -3.09 5.63 -15.56
C VAL A 203 -4.38 4.83 -15.69
N SER A 204 -4.38 3.59 -15.18
CA SER A 204 -5.56 2.72 -15.19
C SER A 204 -6.67 3.27 -14.29
N GLY A 205 -6.31 3.88 -13.15
CA GLY A 205 -7.25 4.54 -12.25
C GLY A 205 -8.00 5.68 -12.93
N VAL A 206 -7.28 6.59 -13.60
CA VAL A 206 -7.89 7.70 -14.35
C VAL A 206 -8.74 7.20 -15.53
N LEU A 207 -8.25 6.21 -16.28
CA LEU A 207 -9.01 5.61 -17.38
C LEU A 207 -10.33 5.00 -16.90
N MET A 208 -10.31 4.26 -15.79
CA MET A 208 -11.55 3.69 -15.23
C MET A 208 -12.48 4.76 -14.66
N GLY A 209 -11.97 5.83 -14.05
CA GLY A 209 -12.78 6.97 -13.60
C GLY A 209 -13.58 7.58 -14.75
N VAL A 210 -12.93 7.79 -15.89
CA VAL A 210 -13.57 8.34 -17.10
C VAL A 210 -14.53 7.34 -17.75
N LEU A 211 -14.09 6.09 -17.93
CA LEU A 211 -14.85 5.10 -18.71
C LEU A 211 -16.02 4.46 -17.93
N VAL A 212 -15.89 4.35 -16.61
CA VAL A 212 -16.84 3.60 -15.76
C VAL A 212 -17.66 4.52 -14.87
N LEU A 213 -17.05 5.61 -14.36
CA LEU A 213 -17.74 6.56 -13.47
C LEU A 213 -18.22 7.82 -14.20
N ASP A 214 -17.97 7.93 -15.52
CA ASP A 214 -18.32 9.09 -16.35
C ASP A 214 -17.69 10.40 -15.80
N GLU A 215 -16.55 10.29 -15.12
CA GLU A 215 -15.85 11.44 -14.55
C GLU A 215 -15.22 12.27 -15.67
N THR A 216 -15.37 13.60 -15.56
CA THR A 216 -14.69 14.52 -16.47
C THR A 216 -13.22 14.61 -16.11
N LEU A 217 -12.37 14.34 -17.09
CA LEU A 217 -10.92 14.42 -16.96
C LEU A 217 -10.51 15.86 -16.70
N GLU A 218 -10.18 16.18 -15.45
CA GLU A 218 -9.79 17.53 -15.11
C GLU A 218 -8.31 17.76 -15.47
N PRO A 219 -7.92 18.98 -15.92
CA PRO A 219 -6.53 19.29 -16.23
C PRO A 219 -5.55 18.99 -15.10
N ARG A 220 -6.01 19.11 -13.84
CA ARG A 220 -5.21 18.78 -12.65
C ARG A 220 -4.90 17.28 -12.53
N GLN A 221 -5.81 16.41 -12.94
CA GLN A 221 -5.59 14.96 -12.90
C GLN A 221 -4.55 14.55 -13.95
N ILE A 222 -4.61 15.15 -15.14
CA ILE A 222 -3.61 14.96 -16.21
C ILE A 222 -2.24 15.47 -15.75
N ALA A 223 -2.18 16.68 -15.19
CA ALA A 223 -0.93 17.25 -14.66
C ALA A 223 -0.35 16.39 -13.53
N GLY A 224 -1.21 15.87 -12.64
CA GLY A 224 -0.81 14.97 -11.57
C GLY A 224 -0.21 13.66 -12.07
N VAL A 225 -0.86 13.00 -13.04
CA VAL A 225 -0.32 11.78 -13.69
C VAL A 225 1.01 12.07 -14.39
N ALA A 226 1.12 13.20 -15.10
CA ALA A 226 2.36 13.61 -15.76
C ALA A 226 3.50 13.84 -14.76
N LEU A 227 3.23 14.53 -13.65
CA LEU A 227 4.21 14.73 -12.57
C LEU A 227 4.63 13.42 -11.90
N ILE A 228 3.70 12.50 -11.65
CA ILE A 228 4.03 11.16 -11.13
C ILE A 228 4.96 10.42 -12.10
N GLY A 229 4.65 10.47 -13.40
CA GLY A 229 5.48 9.86 -14.44
C GLY A 229 6.88 10.49 -14.54
N LEU A 230 6.98 11.82 -14.47
CA LEU A 230 8.25 12.54 -14.47
C LEU A 230 9.09 12.25 -13.23
N GLY A 231 8.46 12.26 -12.06
CA GLY A 231 9.12 11.94 -10.79
C GLY A 231 9.69 10.54 -10.81
N LEU A 232 8.97 9.59 -11.39
CA LEU A 232 9.47 8.25 -11.57
C LEU A 232 10.63 8.15 -12.56
N ALA A 233 10.52 8.79 -13.72
CA ALA A 233 11.56 8.80 -14.74
C ALA A 233 12.87 9.44 -14.24
N ALA A 234 12.81 10.27 -13.19
CA ALA A 234 13.98 10.85 -12.54
C ALA A 234 14.60 9.95 -11.45
N ILE A 235 13.91 8.90 -10.99
CA ILE A 235 14.40 7.93 -10.00
C ILE A 235 15.22 6.81 -10.66
N ASP A 236 14.86 6.44 -11.90
CA ASP A 236 15.54 5.45 -12.75
C ASP A 236 16.70 6.08 -13.55
#